data_AF-A0A355G3V2-F1
#
_entry.id   AF-A0A355G3V2-F1
#
_cell.length_a   1.000
_cell.length_b   1.000
_cell.length_c   1.000
_cell.angle_alpha   90.00
_cell.angle_beta   90.00
_cell.angle_gamma   90.00
#
_symmetry.space_group_name_H-M   'P 1'
#
loop_
_entity.id
_entity.type
_entity.pdbx_description
1 polymer ?
#
loop_
_entity_poly.entity_id
_entity_poly.type
_entity_poly.pdbx_seq_one_letter_code
_entity_poly.pdbx_strand_id
1 'polypeptide(L)'
;MREFHHVGVITDDPQPGEIYVPETKVFVTNPNEHPYKIEYLRFEADTPVTGPVRNQPHIAFKVPDIDEEIKGLEILLGPFQAMENLKVVFVLIDGAVYEFMEFTEGSEFGEFEQ
;
A
#
# COMPACT_ATOMS: atom_id res chain seq x y z
N MET A 1 15.83 -6.81 7.08
CA MET A 1 15.22 -6.01 8.18
C MET A 1 14.18 -5.13 7.54
N ARG A 2 13.04 -4.91 8.21
CA ARG A 2 11.98 -4.03 7.72
C ARG A 2 12.43 -2.56 7.76
N GLU A 3 12.18 -1.81 6.70
CA GLU A 3 12.43 -0.36 6.63
C GLU A 3 11.09 0.37 6.52
N PHE A 4 10.82 1.33 7.39
CA PHE A 4 9.59 2.12 7.32
C PHE A 4 9.52 2.87 5.99
N HIS A 5 8.39 2.75 5.29
CA HIS A 5 8.15 3.45 4.04
C HIS A 5 7.19 4.64 4.23
N HIS A 6 5.97 4.36 4.66
CA HIS A 6 4.91 5.35 4.75
C HIS A 6 3.76 4.91 5.68
N VAL A 7 2.83 5.81 5.95
CA VAL A 7 1.53 5.50 6.55
C VAL A 7 0.45 5.79 5.51
N GLY A 8 -0.36 4.78 5.21
CA GLY A 8 -1.56 4.93 4.39
C GLY A 8 -2.70 5.46 5.23
N VAL A 9 -3.41 6.47 4.74
CA VAL A 9 -4.54 7.12 5.43
C VAL A 9 -5.76 7.13 4.53
N ILE A 10 -6.85 6.53 5.01
CA ILE A 10 -8.12 6.52 4.30
C ILE A 10 -8.72 7.93 4.29
N THR A 11 -9.21 8.36 3.12
CA THR A 11 -9.91 9.64 2.97
C THR A 11 -11.07 9.49 1.98
N ASP A 12 -12.11 10.29 2.16
CA ASP A 12 -13.17 10.49 1.16
C ASP A 12 -12.91 11.74 0.30
N ASP A 13 -11.99 12.62 0.72
CA ASP A 13 -11.66 13.87 0.06
C ASP A 13 -10.59 13.66 -1.03
N PRO A 14 -10.82 14.11 -2.29
CA PRO A 14 -9.81 14.06 -3.34
C PRO A 14 -8.54 14.81 -2.95
N GLN A 15 -7.39 14.18 -3.22
CA GLN A 15 -6.09 14.78 -2.94
C GLN A 15 -5.40 15.29 -4.21
N PRO A 16 -4.64 16.40 -4.14
CA PRO A 16 -3.82 16.85 -5.27
C PRO A 16 -2.81 15.79 -5.69
N GLY A 17 -2.74 15.48 -6.99
CA GLY A 17 -1.77 14.54 -7.54
C GLY A 17 -2.08 13.06 -7.26
N GLU A 18 -3.29 12.73 -6.83
CA GLU A 18 -3.70 11.33 -6.69
C GLU A 18 -3.78 10.63 -8.05
N ILE A 19 -3.33 9.38 -8.09
CA ILE A 19 -3.36 8.50 -9.26
C ILE A 19 -4.30 7.33 -9.01
N TYR A 20 -4.96 6.84 -10.06
CA TYR A 20 -5.93 5.76 -9.95
C TYR A 20 -5.26 4.38 -10.14
N VAL A 21 -5.51 3.46 -9.21
CA VAL A 21 -5.11 2.06 -9.28
C VAL A 21 -6.35 1.22 -9.67
N PRO A 22 -6.45 0.75 -10.93
CA PRO A 22 -7.68 0.12 -11.42
C PRO A 22 -8.08 -1.18 -10.71
N GLU A 23 -7.11 -1.98 -10.27
CA GLU A 23 -7.34 -3.29 -9.67
C GLU A 23 -8.08 -3.19 -8.33
N THR A 24 -7.70 -2.21 -7.51
CA THR A 24 -8.28 -1.95 -6.20
C THR A 24 -9.28 -0.79 -6.22
N LYS A 25 -9.50 -0.16 -7.37
CA LYS A 25 -10.35 1.03 -7.54
C LYS A 25 -10.12 2.09 -6.46
N VAL A 26 -8.86 2.48 -6.30
CA VAL A 26 -8.43 3.44 -5.28
C VAL A 26 -7.61 4.52 -5.93
N PHE A 27 -7.80 5.76 -5.48
CA PHE A 27 -6.89 6.84 -5.79
C PHE A 27 -5.84 6.95 -4.68
N VAL A 28 -4.56 7.01 -5.06
CA VAL A 28 -3.43 7.08 -4.12
C VAL A 28 -2.53 8.27 -4.41
N THR A 29 -1.96 8.89 -3.37
CA THR A 29 -0.97 9.97 -3.52
C THR A 29 0.45 9.45 -3.33
N ASN A 30 1.44 10.04 -3.99
CA ASN A 30 2.84 9.66 -3.80
C ASN A 30 3.36 10.01 -2.37
N PRO A 31 3.68 9.03 -1.50
CA PRO A 31 4.17 9.32 -0.15
C PRO A 31 5.55 10.00 -0.12
N ASN A 32 6.33 9.93 -1.20
CA ASN A 32 7.62 10.64 -1.28
C ASN A 32 7.47 12.16 -1.45
N GLU A 33 6.31 12.63 -1.90
CA GLU A 33 6.01 14.06 -2.05
C GLU A 33 5.41 14.66 -0.77
N HIS A 34 5.00 13.82 0.18
CA HIS A 34 4.46 14.26 1.46
C HIS A 34 5.57 14.43 2.52
N PRO A 35 5.64 15.56 3.25
CA PRO A 35 6.72 15.83 4.22
C PRO A 35 6.80 14.82 5.38
N TYR A 36 5.73 14.06 5.60
CA TYR A 36 5.61 13.07 6.67
C TYR A 36 5.38 11.64 6.18
N LYS A 37 5.65 11.34 4.89
CA LYS A 37 5.42 10.00 4.31
C LYS A 37 3.98 9.50 4.49
N ILE A 38 3.01 10.36 4.15
CA ILE A 38 1.60 9.96 4.12
C ILE A 38 1.23 9.64 2.67
N GLU A 39 0.64 8.48 2.47
CA GLU A 39 -0.13 8.16 1.28
C GLU A 39 -1.61 8.26 1.64
N TYR A 40 -2.38 9.07 0.93
CA TYR A 40 -3.83 9.06 1.06
C TYR A 40 -4.42 8.03 0.12
N LEU A 41 -5.41 7.27 0.62
CA LEU A 41 -6.14 6.26 -0.13
C LEU A 41 -7.62 6.64 -0.18
N ARG A 42 -8.11 6.98 -1.37
CA ARG A 42 -9.51 7.32 -1.60
C ARG A 42 -10.16 6.23 -2.45
N PHE A 43 -10.83 5.31 -1.79
CA PHE A 43 -11.50 4.19 -2.44
C PHE A 43 -12.78 4.63 -3.14
N GLU A 44 -13.02 4.09 -4.34
CA GLU A 44 -14.33 4.18 -4.98
C GLU A 44 -15.40 3.44 -4.15
N ALA A 45 -16.65 3.88 -4.25
CA ALA A 45 -17.75 3.27 -3.50
C ALA A 45 -17.86 1.75 -3.76
N ASP A 46 -17.63 1.35 -5.01
CA ASP A 46 -17.70 -0.02 -5.50
C ASP A 46 -16.32 -0.72 -5.59
N THR A 47 -15.32 -0.27 -4.81
CA THR A 47 -14.04 -0.97 -4.67
C THR A 47 -14.26 -2.44 -4.24
N PRO A 48 -13.49 -3.39 -4.81
CA PRO A 48 -13.49 -4.77 -4.35
C PRO A 48 -12.78 -4.94 -2.99
N VAL A 49 -12.03 -3.93 -2.53
CA VAL A 49 -11.32 -3.98 -1.24
C VAL A 49 -12.33 -3.87 -0.11
N THR A 50 -12.19 -4.73 0.90
CA THR A 50 -13.13 -4.82 2.03
C THR A 50 -12.36 -4.94 3.35
N GLY A 51 -13.09 -4.94 4.47
CA GLY A 51 -12.49 -5.19 5.79
C GLY A 51 -11.55 -4.06 6.26
N PRO A 52 -10.55 -4.40 7.10
CA PRO A 52 -9.64 -3.40 7.68
C PRO A 52 -8.86 -2.59 6.65
N VAL A 53 -8.42 -3.19 5.53
CA VAL A 53 -7.65 -2.50 4.48
C VAL A 53 -8.44 -1.32 3.88
N ARG A 54 -9.76 -1.43 3.78
CA ARG A 54 -10.63 -0.33 3.30
C ARG A 54 -10.86 0.74 4.36
N ASN A 55 -10.88 0.37 5.64
CA ASN A 55 -11.47 1.18 6.70
C ASN A 55 -10.46 1.72 7.73
N GLN A 56 -9.20 1.29 7.67
CA GLN A 56 -8.18 1.64 8.64
C GLN A 56 -6.91 2.14 7.94
N PRO A 57 -6.16 3.05 8.58
CA PRO A 57 -4.80 3.35 8.16
C PRO A 57 -3.92 2.09 8.17
N HIS A 58 -2.90 2.08 7.32
CA HIS A 58 -1.88 1.03 7.30
C HIS A 58 -0.49 1.59 7.52
N ILE A 59 0.41 0.76 8.05
CA ILE A 59 1.82 1.09 8.21
C ILE A 59 2.61 0.25 7.21
N ALA A 60 3.29 0.92 6.28
CA ALA A 60 4.01 0.26 5.20
C ALA A 60 5.49 0.11 5.51
N PHE A 61 6.02 -1.08 5.24
CA PHE A 61 7.43 -1.38 5.36
C PHE A 61 7.96 -2.02 4.08
N LYS A 62 9.15 -1.59 3.65
CA LYS A 62 9.95 -2.34 2.70
C LYS A 62 10.51 -3.58 3.39
N VAL A 63 10.42 -4.71 2.72
CA VAL A 63 10.93 -5.99 3.20
C VAL A 63 11.76 -6.68 2.13
N PRO A 64 12.76 -7.49 2.53
CA PRO A 64 13.60 -8.19 1.55
C PRO A 64 12.88 -9.39 0.89
N ASP A 65 11.86 -9.95 1.55
CA ASP A 65 11.14 -11.15 1.11
C ASP A 65 9.76 -11.19 1.79
N ILE A 66 8.70 -10.97 1.02
CA ILE A 66 7.31 -11.02 1.50
C ILE A 66 6.93 -12.43 1.96
N ASP A 67 7.37 -13.47 1.26
CA ASP A 67 6.95 -14.85 1.53
C ASP A 67 7.50 -15.33 2.88
N GLU A 68 8.67 -14.86 3.29
CA GLU A 68 9.21 -15.03 4.64
C GLU A 68 8.47 -14.19 5.69
N GLU A 69 8.17 -12.93 5.39
CA GLU A 69 7.58 -11.98 6.35
C GLU A 69 6.13 -12.29 6.73
N ILE A 70 5.36 -12.94 5.85
CA ILE A 70 3.95 -13.27 6.10
C ILE A 70 3.71 -14.61 6.79
N LYS A 71 4.76 -15.38 7.12
CA LYS A 71 4.61 -16.70 7.73
C LYS A 71 3.87 -16.63 9.06
N GLY A 72 2.72 -17.30 9.11
CA GLY A 72 1.87 -17.35 10.30
C GLY A 72 1.09 -16.07 10.58
N LEU A 73 1.09 -15.09 9.66
CA LEU A 73 0.29 -13.88 9.77
C LEU A 73 -1.08 -14.05 9.11
N GLU A 74 -2.05 -13.27 9.58
CA GLU A 74 -3.36 -13.15 8.95
C GLU A 74 -3.24 -12.24 7.74
N ILE A 75 -3.45 -12.78 6.54
CA ILE A 75 -3.44 -12.02 5.30
C ILE A 75 -4.82 -11.40 5.08
N LEU A 76 -4.84 -10.08 4.92
CA LEU A 76 -6.05 -9.31 4.66
C LEU A 76 -6.27 -9.08 3.15
N LEU A 77 -5.19 -8.84 2.40
CA LEU A 77 -5.21 -8.63 0.95
C LEU A 77 -3.85 -9.02 0.34
N GLY A 78 -3.87 -9.73 -0.79
CA GLY A 78 -2.67 -10.15 -1.52
C GLY A 78 -2.07 -11.48 -1.06
N PRO A 79 -0.78 -11.73 -1.34
CA PRO A 79 0.13 -10.86 -2.08
C PRO A 79 -0.28 -10.66 -3.54
N PHE A 80 0.01 -9.49 -4.12
CA PHE A 80 -0.20 -9.20 -5.55
C PHE A 80 0.85 -8.21 -6.08
N GLN A 81 0.96 -8.11 -7.40
CA GLN A 81 1.88 -7.19 -8.08
C GLN A 81 1.20 -5.83 -8.25
N ALA A 82 1.56 -4.84 -7.43
CA ALA A 82 0.96 -3.50 -7.48
C ALA A 82 1.52 -2.64 -8.62
N MET A 83 2.81 -2.79 -8.93
CA MET A 83 3.51 -2.17 -10.06
C MET A 83 4.54 -3.15 -10.61
N GLU A 84 5.12 -2.93 -11.80
CA GLU A 84 6.10 -3.86 -12.39
C GLU A 84 7.22 -4.29 -11.43
N ASN A 85 7.72 -3.36 -10.62
CA ASN A 85 8.81 -3.59 -9.67
C ASN A 85 8.38 -3.71 -8.20
N LEU A 86 7.08 -3.76 -7.90
CA LEU A 86 6.55 -3.73 -6.54
C LEU A 86 5.47 -4.81 -6.30
N LYS A 87 5.80 -5.78 -5.45
CA LYS A 87 4.85 -6.74 -4.88
C LYS A 87 4.43 -6.27 -3.49
N VAL A 88 3.15 -6.37 -3.16
CA VAL A 88 2.61 -5.94 -1.87
C VAL A 88 1.70 -6.99 -1.24
N VAL A 89 1.58 -6.95 0.08
CA VAL A 89 0.63 -7.74 0.86
C VAL A 89 0.21 -6.94 2.09
N PHE A 90 -1.08 -7.05 2.44
CA PHE A 90 -1.62 -6.45 3.65
C PHE A 90 -1.91 -7.56 4.66
N VAL A 91 -1.45 -7.37 5.89
CA VAL A 91 -1.62 -8.31 6.99
C VAL A 91 -2.17 -7.62 8.24
N LEU A 92 -2.82 -8.39 9.11
CA LEU A 92 -3.27 -7.93 10.43
C LEU A 92 -2.27 -8.37 11.50
N ILE A 93 -1.75 -7.42 12.27
CA ILE A 93 -0.87 -7.69 13.41
C ILE A 93 -1.36 -6.85 14.59
N ASP A 94 -1.75 -7.51 15.69
CA ASP A 94 -2.22 -6.86 16.92
C ASP A 94 -3.31 -5.80 16.71
N GLY A 95 -4.19 -6.03 15.73
CA GLY A 95 -5.30 -5.12 15.39
C GLY A 95 -4.93 -3.94 14.49
N ALA A 96 -3.69 -3.85 14.00
CA ALA A 96 -3.24 -2.86 13.04
C ALA A 96 -2.99 -3.48 11.66
N VAL A 97 -3.28 -2.70 10.61
CA VAL A 97 -3.00 -3.09 9.22
C VAL A 97 -1.56 -2.75 8.90
N TYR A 98 -0.82 -3.73 8.42
CA TYR A 98 0.53 -3.55 7.90
C TYR A 98 0.53 -3.84 6.41
N GLU A 99 1.27 -3.03 5.66
CA GLU A 99 1.63 -3.32 4.28
C GLU A 99 3.11 -3.73 4.25
N PHE A 100 3.39 -4.88 3.65
CA PHE A 100 4.77 -5.26 3.31
C PHE A 100 4.98 -5.11 1.81
N MET A 101 6.06 -4.42 1.46
CA MET A 101 6.43 -4.03 0.11
C MET A 101 7.77 -4.69 -0.24
N GLU A 102 7.77 -5.54 -1.25
CA GLU A 102 8.99 -6.13 -1.81
C GLU A 102 9.25 -5.51 -3.17
N PHE A 103 10.37 -4.80 -3.28
CA PHE A 103 10.82 -4.17 -4.52
C PHE A 103 11.83 -5.06 -5.23
N THR A 104 11.64 -5.32 -6.52
CA THR A 104 12.70 -5.90 -7.37
C THR A 104 13.75 -4.83 -7.67
N GLU A 105 15.02 -5.21 -7.92
CA GLU A 105 16.12 -4.26 -8.19
C GLU A 105 15.72 -3.17 -9.23
N GLY A 106 15.75 -1.89 -8.82
CA GLY A 106 15.27 -0.73 -9.60
C GLY A 106 14.86 0.44 -8.71
N SER A 107 14.50 1.61 -9.26
CA SER A 107 14.03 2.76 -8.46
C SER A 107 12.64 2.52 -7.88
N GLU A 108 12.44 2.85 -6.60
CA GLU A 108 11.19 2.63 -5.83
C GLU A 108 9.93 3.23 -6.43
N PHE A 109 10.07 4.19 -7.33
CA PHE A 109 9.02 4.69 -8.18
C PHE A 109 9.59 4.63 -9.60
N GLY A 110 9.21 3.61 -10.37
CA GLY A 110 9.27 3.74 -11.82
C GLY A 110 8.46 4.97 -12.20
N GLU A 111 8.91 5.72 -13.21
CA GLU A 111 8.16 6.87 -13.72
C GLU A 111 6.71 6.43 -13.92
N PHE A 112 5.76 7.00 -13.17
CA PHE A 112 4.37 6.93 -13.57
C PHE A 112 4.32 7.61 -14.93
N GLU A 113 4.36 6.84 -16.02
CA GLU A 113 4.07 7.38 -17.34
C GLU A 113 2.65 7.96 -17.25
N GLN A 114 2.58 9.30 -17.26
CA GLN A 114 1.35 10.08 -17.30
C GLN A 114 0.63 9.91 -18.64
#